data_AF-A0A2S6TPM5-F1
#
_entry.id   AF-A0A2S6TPM5-F1
#
_cell.length_a   1.000
_cell.length_b   1.000
_cell.length_c   1.000
_cell.angle_alpha   90.00
_cell.angle_beta   90.00
_cell.angle_gamma   90.00
#
_symmetry.space_group_name_H-M   'P 1'
#
loop_
_entity.id
_entity.type
_entity.pdbx_description
1 polymer ?
#
loop_
_entity_poly.entity_id
_entity_poly.type
_entity_poly.pdbx_seq_one_letter_code
_entity_poly.pdbx_strand_id
1 'polypeptide(L)'
;MSDEVLQSTNAADEHLIRDLAYQTVERENFCAMMEVERYHNRWRDFDEIISATHDHFWDSNGKSYIDFDQPFDMKSEYLMPPERIQELRGAVLDRLDEGQQIKLGNEIMRWQVSNIIHGEQDALNLFTSLVEILLGAGAQEYATN
;
A
#
# COMPACT_ATOMS: atom_id res chain seq x y z
N MET A 1 2.62 -49.99 -7.80
CA MET A 1 2.17 -49.16 -6.67
C MET A 1 2.47 -47.70 -6.99
N SER A 2 1.88 -47.16 -8.06
CA SER A 2 2.23 -45.81 -8.56
C SER A 2 1.06 -45.10 -9.27
N ASP A 3 -0.19 -45.56 -9.08
CA ASP A 3 -1.36 -44.99 -9.77
C ASP A 3 -2.44 -44.43 -8.83
N GLU A 4 -2.20 -44.40 -7.51
CA GLU A 4 -3.23 -43.96 -6.53
C GLU A 4 -3.02 -42.54 -5.97
N VAL A 5 -1.93 -41.84 -6.33
CA VAL A 5 -1.64 -40.50 -5.79
C VAL A 5 -2.24 -39.37 -6.65
N LEU A 6 -2.71 -39.66 -7.87
CA LEU A 6 -3.22 -38.65 -8.81
C LEU A 6 -4.73 -38.38 -8.71
N GLN A 7 -5.47 -39.05 -7.82
CA GLN A 7 -6.94 -38.92 -7.76
C GLN A 7 -7.50 -38.11 -6.58
N SER A 8 -6.70 -37.61 -5.64
CA SER A 8 -7.24 -36.90 -4.47
C SER A 8 -7.29 -35.37 -4.58
N THR A 9 -6.77 -34.76 -5.63
CA THR A 9 -6.64 -33.28 -5.72
C THR A 9 -7.84 -32.55 -6.33
N ASN A 10 -8.86 -33.25 -6.85
CA ASN A 10 -9.91 -32.62 -7.67
C ASN A 10 -11.19 -32.19 -6.92
N ALA A 11 -11.31 -32.38 -5.61
CA ALA A 11 -12.55 -32.05 -4.89
C ALA A 11 -12.52 -30.71 -4.13
N ALA A 12 -11.34 -30.07 -3.99
CA ALA A 12 -11.18 -28.86 -3.16
C ALA A 12 -11.13 -27.54 -3.97
N ASP A 13 -11.02 -27.59 -5.30
CA ASP A 13 -10.75 -26.41 -6.15
C ASP A 13 -12.04 -25.77 -6.73
N GLU A 14 -13.20 -26.42 -6.63
CA GLU A 14 -14.46 -25.94 -7.25
C GLU A 14 -15.08 -24.69 -6.58
N HIS A 15 -14.55 -24.24 -5.43
CA HIS A 15 -15.09 -23.09 -4.68
C HIS A 15 -14.22 -21.83 -4.69
N LEU A 16 -13.09 -21.83 -5.40
CA LEU A 16 -12.29 -20.63 -5.61
C LEU A 16 -12.68 -19.99 -6.95
N ILE A 17 -13.33 -18.83 -6.91
CA ILE A 17 -13.49 -17.98 -8.09
C ILE A 17 -12.10 -17.48 -8.47
N ARG A 18 -11.46 -18.16 -9.45
CA ARG A 18 -10.19 -17.72 -10.03
C ARG A 18 -10.46 -17.01 -11.34
N ASP A 19 -10.18 -15.72 -11.38
CA ASP A 19 -10.12 -14.99 -12.63
C ASP A 19 -8.78 -15.28 -13.32
N LEU A 20 -8.83 -15.56 -14.62
CA LEU A 20 -7.64 -15.77 -15.45
C LEU A 20 -6.76 -14.51 -15.51
N ALA A 21 -7.34 -13.32 -15.31
CA ALA A 21 -6.61 -12.06 -15.20
C ALA A 21 -5.61 -12.04 -14.03
N TYR A 22 -5.89 -12.76 -12.94
CA TYR A 22 -5.06 -12.83 -11.72
C TYR A 22 -4.32 -14.17 -11.58
N GLN A 23 -4.08 -14.87 -12.69
CA GLN A 23 -3.30 -16.10 -12.67
C GLN A 23 -1.88 -15.83 -12.15
N THR A 24 -1.40 -16.67 -11.23
CA THR A 24 -0.06 -16.59 -10.65
C THR A 24 0.83 -17.75 -11.07
N VAL A 25 2.14 -17.58 -10.93
CA VAL A 25 3.15 -18.64 -11.03
C VAL A 25 3.90 -18.80 -9.70
N GLU A 26 4.61 -19.91 -9.55
CA GLU A 26 5.55 -20.09 -8.43
C GLU A 26 6.63 -19.00 -8.49
N ARG A 27 7.07 -18.52 -7.32
CA ARG A 27 8.04 -17.42 -7.19
C ARG A 27 9.35 -17.69 -7.92
N GLU A 28 9.80 -18.95 -7.93
CA GLU A 28 11.06 -19.37 -8.56
C GLU A 28 10.90 -19.68 -10.06
N ASN A 29 9.69 -19.64 -10.63
CA ASN A 29 9.43 -19.97 -12.03
C ASN A 29 9.71 -18.80 -12.97
N PHE A 30 10.97 -18.38 -13.01
CA PHE A 30 11.44 -17.28 -13.86
C PHE A 30 11.22 -17.53 -15.36
N CYS A 31 11.27 -18.78 -15.80
CA CYS A 31 11.06 -19.14 -17.21
C CYS A 31 9.68 -18.71 -17.71
N ALA A 32 8.63 -18.90 -16.90
CA ALA A 32 7.27 -18.48 -17.27
C ALA A 32 7.13 -16.96 -17.40
N MET A 33 7.92 -16.20 -16.64
CA MET A 33 7.92 -14.73 -16.67
C MET A 33 8.62 -14.13 -17.90
N MET A 34 9.55 -14.91 -18.50
CA MET A 34 10.32 -14.55 -19.69
C MET A 34 9.70 -15.02 -21.01
N GLU A 35 8.61 -15.79 -20.96
CA GLU A 35 7.94 -16.33 -22.14
C GLU A 35 7.37 -15.21 -23.02
N VAL A 36 7.65 -15.23 -24.32
CA VAL A 36 7.30 -14.11 -25.23
C VAL A 36 5.79 -14.03 -25.44
N GLU A 37 5.11 -15.17 -25.58
CA GLU A 37 3.67 -15.26 -25.79
C GLU A 37 2.84 -14.65 -24.65
N ARG A 38 3.43 -14.55 -23.45
CA ARG A 38 2.83 -13.91 -22.28
C ARG A 38 2.38 -12.47 -22.56
N TYR A 39 3.20 -11.70 -23.30
CA TYR A 39 2.92 -10.30 -23.62
C TYR A 39 1.81 -10.15 -24.66
N HIS A 40 1.65 -11.14 -25.54
CA HIS A 40 0.55 -11.18 -26.51
C HIS A 40 -0.81 -11.50 -25.86
N ASN A 41 -0.80 -12.22 -24.73
CA ASN A 41 -1.99 -12.58 -23.96
C ASN A 41 -2.32 -11.57 -22.83
N ARG A 42 -1.96 -10.29 -23.00
CA ARG A 42 -2.30 -9.22 -22.05
C ARG A 42 -3.81 -8.99 -21.99
N TRP A 43 -4.37 -9.06 -20.79
CA TRP A 43 -5.76 -8.69 -20.52
C TRP A 43 -5.97 -7.19 -20.69
N ARG A 44 -7.01 -6.82 -21.44
CA ARG A 44 -7.34 -5.42 -21.76
C ARG A 44 -8.20 -4.73 -20.71
N ASP A 45 -8.76 -5.47 -19.77
CA ASP A 45 -9.68 -4.94 -18.76
C ASP A 45 -9.01 -3.90 -17.85
N PHE A 46 -7.68 -3.92 -17.75
CA PHE A 46 -6.90 -2.94 -17.00
C PHE A 46 -6.46 -1.72 -17.83
N ASP A 47 -6.54 -1.77 -19.16
CA ASP A 47 -5.96 -0.75 -20.04
C ASP A 47 -6.62 0.61 -19.84
N GLU A 48 -7.94 0.64 -19.65
CA GLU A 48 -8.69 1.88 -19.40
C GLU A 48 -8.26 2.52 -18.07
N ILE A 49 -8.13 1.73 -17.00
CA ILE A 49 -7.73 2.22 -15.68
C ILE A 49 -6.28 2.73 -15.71
N ILE A 50 -5.37 1.96 -16.34
CA ILE A 50 -3.96 2.33 -16.51
C ILE A 50 -3.84 3.61 -17.36
N SER A 51 -4.73 3.84 -18.32
CA SER A 51 -4.69 5.06 -19.13
C SER A 51 -5.21 6.31 -18.40
N ALA A 52 -6.01 6.12 -17.35
CA ALA A 52 -6.66 7.18 -16.58
C ALA A 52 -5.88 7.58 -15.31
N THR A 53 -4.57 7.31 -15.26
CA THR A 53 -3.70 7.58 -14.10
C THR A 53 -3.80 9.03 -13.61
N HIS A 54 -3.90 10.01 -14.50
CA HIS A 54 -3.95 11.41 -14.06
C HIS A 54 -5.24 11.77 -13.29
N ASP A 55 -6.35 11.08 -13.56
CA ASP A 55 -7.64 11.32 -12.91
C ASP A 55 -7.78 10.55 -11.59
N HIS A 56 -7.01 9.47 -11.41
CA HIS A 56 -7.12 8.58 -10.25
C HIS A 56 -6.04 8.82 -9.18
N PHE A 57 -4.87 9.31 -9.56
CA PHE A 57 -3.75 9.50 -8.63
C PHE A 57 -3.61 10.97 -8.20
N TRP A 58 -3.37 11.17 -6.91
CA TRP A 58 -3.14 12.49 -6.33
C TRP A 58 -1.78 13.06 -6.75
N ASP A 59 -1.69 14.37 -6.99
CA ASP A 59 -0.43 15.06 -7.23
C ASP A 59 0.16 15.53 -5.90
N SER A 60 1.32 14.97 -5.52
CA SER A 60 2.00 15.31 -4.28
C SER A 60 2.55 16.72 -4.21
N ASN A 61 2.79 17.35 -5.36
CA ASN A 61 3.23 18.73 -5.46
C ASN A 61 2.05 19.69 -5.60
N GLY A 62 0.83 19.16 -5.69
CA GLY A 62 -0.40 19.93 -5.76
C GLY A 62 -0.65 20.66 -4.44
N LYS A 63 -0.55 21.99 -4.45
CA LYS A 63 -0.85 22.86 -3.29
C LYS A 63 -2.28 22.74 -2.76
N SER A 64 -3.19 22.13 -3.53
CA SER A 64 -4.54 21.78 -3.08
C SER A 64 -4.55 20.75 -1.95
N TYR A 65 -3.47 19.98 -1.78
CA TYR A 65 -3.34 18.97 -0.72
C TYR A 65 -2.50 19.51 0.43
N ILE A 66 -1.22 19.79 0.17
CA ILE A 66 -0.28 20.35 1.15
C ILE A 66 0.52 21.45 0.46
N ASP A 67 0.43 22.68 0.97
CA ASP A 67 1.32 23.76 0.56
C ASP A 67 2.60 23.71 1.40
N PHE A 68 3.72 23.36 0.77
CA PHE A 68 5.04 23.35 1.42
C PHE A 68 5.72 24.72 1.45
N ASP A 69 5.18 25.72 0.73
CA ASP A 69 5.72 27.08 0.72
C ASP A 69 5.28 27.91 1.95
N GLN A 70 4.26 27.44 2.68
CA GLN A 70 3.85 28.07 3.92
C GLN A 70 4.78 27.65 5.08
N PRO A 71 5.17 28.58 5.98
CA PRO A 71 5.92 28.22 7.16
C PRO A 71 5.04 27.45 8.14
N PHE A 72 5.53 26.31 8.64
CA PHE A 72 4.87 25.57 9.72
C PHE A 72 5.42 26.04 11.07
N ASP A 73 4.58 26.67 11.91
CA ASP A 73 4.97 27.07 13.26
C ASP A 73 4.88 25.90 14.23
N MET A 74 6.00 25.19 14.37
CA MET A 74 6.12 24.04 15.26
C MET A 74 6.20 24.38 16.76
N LYS A 75 6.26 25.68 17.12
CA LYS A 75 6.47 26.13 18.50
C LYS A 75 5.21 26.68 19.15
N SER A 76 4.39 27.40 18.38
CA SER A 76 3.17 28.03 18.90
C SER A 76 1.89 27.33 18.44
N GLU A 77 1.96 26.46 17.42
CA GLU A 77 0.78 25.80 16.87
C GLU A 77 0.87 24.27 16.98
N TYR A 78 -0.29 23.68 17.24
CA TYR A 78 -0.47 22.23 17.17
C TYR A 78 -0.70 21.80 15.72
N LEU A 79 0.03 20.77 15.27
CA LEU A 79 -0.22 20.13 13.97
C LEU A 79 -1.58 19.42 13.92
N MET A 80 -2.07 18.97 15.07
CA MET A 80 -3.36 18.31 15.23
C MET A 80 -4.07 18.84 16.48
N PRO A 81 -5.41 18.99 16.46
CA PRO A 81 -6.18 19.43 17.62
C PRO A 81 -5.80 18.63 18.89
N PRO A 82 -5.47 19.29 20.01
CA PRO A 82 -4.96 18.64 21.21
C PRO A 82 -5.95 17.63 21.82
N GLU A 83 -7.25 17.76 21.55
CA GLU A 83 -8.28 16.82 21.97
C GLU A 83 -8.14 15.44 21.31
N ARG A 84 -7.41 15.35 20.19
CA ARG A 84 -7.10 14.10 19.48
C ARG A 84 -5.83 13.41 20.00
N ILE A 85 -5.07 14.07 20.87
CA ILE A 85 -3.82 13.55 21.43
C ILE A 85 -4.12 13.00 22.84
N GLN A 86 -4.17 11.67 22.96
CA GLN A 86 -4.61 11.01 24.19
C GLN A 86 -3.68 11.31 25.38
N GLU A 87 -2.40 11.49 25.13
CA GLU A 87 -1.36 11.81 26.10
C GLU A 87 -1.57 13.19 26.73
N LEU A 88 -2.19 14.12 26.01
CA LEU A 88 -2.56 15.46 26.50
C LEU A 88 -3.91 15.47 27.24
N ARG A 89 -4.55 14.32 27.44
CA ARG A 89 -5.85 14.21 28.15
C ARG A 89 -5.71 13.65 29.57
N GLY A 90 -4.50 13.43 30.04
CA GLY A 90 -4.21 12.86 31.37
C GLY A 90 -3.38 13.78 32.25
N ALA A 91 -2.92 13.25 33.39
CA ALA A 91 -2.13 13.97 34.39
C ALA A 91 -0.76 14.50 33.89
N VAL A 92 -0.37 14.17 32.66
CA VAL A 92 0.80 14.73 31.98
C VAL A 92 0.54 16.19 31.63
N LEU A 93 -0.68 16.55 31.25
CA LEU A 93 -1.07 17.91 30.86
C LEU A 93 -0.79 18.91 31.98
N ASP A 94 -1.21 18.57 33.21
CA ASP A 94 -1.07 19.43 34.40
C ASP A 94 0.39 19.70 34.81
N ARG A 95 1.35 18.96 34.22
CA ARG A 95 2.78 19.07 34.53
C ARG A 95 3.59 19.81 33.46
N LEU A 96 2.97 20.18 32.34
CA LEU A 96 3.64 20.80 31.20
C LEU A 96 3.15 22.22 31.00
N ASP A 97 4.07 23.13 30.68
CA ASP A 97 3.70 24.44 30.15
C ASP A 97 3.13 24.34 28.73
N GLU A 98 2.45 25.38 28.25
CA GLU A 98 1.78 25.39 26.95
C GLU A 98 2.73 25.06 25.79
N GLY A 99 3.95 25.60 25.80
CA GLY A 99 4.95 25.32 24.77
C GLY A 99 5.44 23.86 24.81
N GLN A 100 5.54 23.27 26.01
CA GLN A 100 5.86 21.86 26.19
C GLN A 100 4.72 20.95 25.73
N GLN A 101 3.46 21.35 25.93
CA GLN A 101 2.29 20.61 25.45
C GLN A 101 2.26 20.59 23.91
N ILE A 102 2.48 21.75 23.27
CA ILE A 102 2.58 21.88 21.80
C ILE A 102 3.69 20.99 21.27
N LYS A 103 4.88 21.07 21.88
CA LYS A 103 6.03 20.25 21.47
C LYS A 103 5.73 18.76 21.60
N LEU A 104 5.16 18.32 22.73
CA LEU A 104 4.81 16.93 22.95
C LEU A 104 3.77 16.45 21.92
N GLY A 105 2.72 17.23 21.68
CA GLY A 105 1.70 16.91 20.69
C GLY A 105 2.25 16.77 19.28
N ASN A 106 3.11 17.70 18.87
CA ASN A 106 3.76 17.68 17.56
C ASN A 106 4.73 16.48 17.43
N GLU A 107 5.45 16.11 18.49
CA GLU A 107 6.32 14.93 18.49
C GLU A 107 5.54 13.61 18.44
N ILE A 108 4.40 13.53 19.12
CA ILE A 108 3.49 12.37 19.03
C ILE A 108 2.98 12.22 17.60
N MET A 109 2.53 13.30 16.98
CA MET A 109 2.08 13.28 15.58
C MET A 109 3.19 12.83 14.64
N ARG A 110 4.41 13.37 14.80
CA ARG A 110 5.58 12.94 14.03
C ARG A 110 5.84 11.43 14.20
N TRP A 111 5.75 10.91 15.42
CA TRP A 111 5.97 9.49 15.67
C TRP A 111 4.87 8.62 15.05
N GLN A 112 3.61 9.06 15.12
CA GLN A 112 2.48 8.37 14.47
C GLN A 112 2.66 8.30 12.95
N VAL A 113 2.98 9.42 12.30
CA VAL A 113 3.25 9.48 10.85
C VAL A 113 4.43 8.57 10.50
N SER A 114 5.50 8.59 11.30
CA SER A 114 6.65 7.70 11.09
C SER A 114 6.27 6.22 11.18
N ASN A 115 5.45 5.82 12.16
CA ASN A 115 4.98 4.43 12.28
C ASN A 115 4.10 4.02 11.11
N ILE A 116 3.20 4.90 10.65
CA ILE A 116 2.35 4.65 9.48
C ILE A 116 3.24 4.42 8.26
N ILE A 117 4.16 5.34 7.98
CA ILE A 117 5.05 5.24 6.80
C ILE A 117 5.90 3.98 6.85
N HIS A 118 6.50 3.63 7.99
CA HIS A 118 7.29 2.41 8.10
C HIS A 118 6.43 1.15 7.93
N GLY A 119 5.25 1.10 8.56
CA GLY A 119 4.33 -0.02 8.40
C GLY A 119 3.84 -0.17 6.96
N GLU A 120 3.50 0.94 6.30
CA GLU A 120 3.08 0.96 4.90
C GLU A 120 4.22 0.55 3.96
N GLN A 121 5.45 0.99 4.21
CA GLN A 121 6.62 0.56 3.43
C GLN A 121 6.85 -0.95 3.50
N ASP A 122 6.78 -1.52 4.71
CA ASP A 122 6.96 -2.97 4.90
C ASP A 122 5.83 -3.76 4.22
N ALA A 123 4.58 -3.29 4.37
CA ALA A 123 3.43 -3.91 3.73
C ALA A 123 3.50 -3.80 2.20
N LEU A 124 3.81 -2.63 1.66
CA LEU A 124 3.94 -2.37 0.23
C LEU A 124 5.02 -3.25 -0.38
N ASN A 125 6.18 -3.37 0.27
CA ASN A 125 7.27 -4.22 -0.20
C ASN A 125 6.84 -5.70 -0.29
N LEU A 126 6.05 -6.18 0.67
CA LEU A 126 5.47 -7.51 0.62
C LEU A 126 4.47 -7.64 -0.54
N PHE A 127 3.59 -6.65 -0.75
CA PHE A 127 2.63 -6.66 -1.85
C PHE A 127 3.32 -6.65 -3.21
N THR A 128 4.40 -5.88 -3.39
CA THR A 128 5.19 -5.88 -4.62
C THR A 128 5.68 -7.30 -4.95
N SER A 129 6.12 -8.07 -3.96
CA SER A 129 6.52 -9.47 -4.17
C SER A 129 5.38 -10.40 -4.59
N LEU A 130 4.12 -10.05 -4.27
CA LEU A 130 2.94 -10.76 -4.76
C LEU A 130 2.54 -10.32 -6.17
N VAL A 131 2.80 -9.07 -6.53
CA VAL A 131 2.60 -8.59 -7.91
C VAL A 131 3.60 -9.26 -8.86
N GLU A 132 4.83 -9.49 -8.40
CA GLU A 132 5.87 -10.17 -9.18
C GLU A 132 5.48 -11.59 -9.64
N ILE A 133 4.56 -12.27 -8.95
CA ILE A 133 4.11 -13.62 -9.33
C ILE A 133 2.90 -13.63 -10.26
N LEU A 134 2.30 -12.48 -10.57
CA LEU A 134 1.19 -12.39 -11.52
C LEU A 134 1.69 -12.67 -12.95
N LEU A 135 1.10 -13.67 -13.60
CA LEU A 135 1.45 -14.06 -14.95
C LEU A 135 0.98 -13.02 -15.97
N GLY A 136 -0.16 -12.37 -15.76
CA GLY A 136 -0.69 -11.35 -16.67
C GLY A 136 0.11 -10.05 -16.62
N ALA A 137 0.69 -9.63 -17.76
CA ALA A 137 1.46 -8.37 -17.83
C ALA A 137 0.62 -7.12 -17.52
N GLY A 138 -0.65 -7.09 -17.93
CA GLY A 138 -1.58 -5.99 -17.62
C GLY A 138 -1.98 -5.95 -16.14
N ALA A 139 -2.16 -7.11 -15.50
CA ALA A 139 -2.45 -7.19 -14.07
C ALA A 139 -1.25 -6.76 -13.21
N GLN A 140 -0.02 -7.07 -13.65
CA GLN A 140 1.20 -6.56 -13.01
C GLN A 140 1.31 -5.05 -13.08
N GLU A 141 1.13 -4.48 -14.27
CA GLU A 141 1.19 -3.04 -14.48
C GLU A 141 0.13 -2.32 -13.66
N TYR A 142 -1.10 -2.84 -13.65
CA TYR A 142 -2.17 -2.31 -12.81
C TYR A 142 -1.84 -2.36 -11.32
N ALA A 143 -1.35 -3.48 -10.81
CA ALA A 143 -1.09 -3.64 -9.38
C ALA A 143 0.19 -2.92 -8.89
N THR A 144 1.05 -2.48 -9.81
CA THR A 144 2.27 -1.72 -9.51
C THR A 144 2.07 -0.20 -9.59
N ASN A 145 1.11 0.27 -10.39
CA ASN A 145 0.77 1.70 -10.52
C ASN A 145 -0.04 2.18 -9.31
#